data_AF-A0A9D7M272-F1
#
_entry.id   AF-A0A9D7M272-F1
#
_cell.length_a   1.000
_cell.length_b   1.000
_cell.length_c   1.000
_cell.angle_alpha   90.00
_cell.angle_beta   90.00
_cell.angle_gamma   90.00
#
_symmetry.space_group_name_H-M   'P 1'
#
loop_
_entity.id
_entity.type
_entity.pdbx_description
1 polymer ?
#
loop_
_entity_poly.entity_id
_entity_poly.type
_entity_poly.pdbx_seq_one_letter_code
_entity_poly.pdbx_strand_id
1 'polypeptide(L)'
;MRFLYKETAQYYGTEGQVSIDPVVFFELMLVGYLENINSDRRIIAFASMRLDILLFIGYDIDEPLPWHSTLSPLANFMENPYFKVVSKSAFYVH
;
A
#
# COMPACT_ATOMS: atom_id res chain seq x y z
N MET A 1 4.05 -12.76 5.37
CA MET A 1 3.11 -11.85 4.66
C MET A 1 1.79 -12.48 4.18
N ARG A 2 1.52 -13.79 4.36
CA ARG A 2 0.26 -14.42 3.90
C ARG A 2 -1.02 -13.89 4.56
N PHE A 3 -0.94 -13.31 5.76
CA PHE A 3 -2.11 -12.79 6.47
C PHE A 3 -2.70 -11.55 5.77
N LEU A 4 -1.86 -10.69 5.17
CA LEU A 4 -2.31 -9.47 4.49
C LEU A 4 -3.27 -9.80 3.36
N TYR A 5 -2.92 -10.77 2.50
CA TYR A 5 -3.78 -11.20 1.41
C TYR A 5 -5.15 -11.71 1.87
N LYS A 6 -5.22 -12.39 3.02
CA LYS A 6 -6.50 -12.90 3.57
C LYS A 6 -7.39 -11.75 4.06
N GLU A 7 -6.81 -10.76 4.72
CA GLU A 7 -7.54 -9.64 5.35
C GLU A 7 -7.92 -8.54 4.35
N THR A 8 -7.12 -8.39 3.29
CA THR A 8 -7.36 -7.41 2.22
C THR A 8 -8.11 -7.99 1.01
N ALA A 9 -8.39 -9.30 1.01
CA ALA A 9 -9.07 -10.02 -0.09
C ALA A 9 -10.37 -9.34 -0.58
N GLN A 10 -11.17 -8.79 0.35
CA GLN A 10 -12.44 -8.15 0.03
C GLN A 10 -12.31 -6.80 -0.71
N TYR A 11 -11.11 -6.21 -0.73
CA TYR A 11 -10.83 -4.93 -1.40
C TYR A 11 -10.19 -5.11 -2.78
N TYR A 12 -9.79 -6.34 -3.13
CA TYR A 12 -9.33 -6.67 -4.47
C TYR A 12 -10.52 -7.12 -5.31
N GLY A 13 -11.07 -6.19 -6.09
CA GLY A 13 -12.15 -6.46 -7.01
C GLY A 13 -11.70 -7.33 -8.19
N THR A 14 -12.61 -8.18 -8.69
CA THR A 14 -12.43 -9.00 -9.90
C THR A 14 -12.52 -8.20 -11.21
N GLU A 15 -12.77 -6.88 -11.15
CA GLU A 15 -13.03 -6.05 -12.33
C GLU A 15 -12.06 -4.86 -12.47
N GLY A 16 -11.27 -4.88 -13.54
CA GLY A 16 -10.83 -3.72 -14.33
C GLY A 16 -9.79 -2.74 -13.75
N GLN A 17 -9.73 -2.52 -12.44
CA GLN A 17 -8.65 -1.76 -11.81
C GLN A 17 -7.54 -2.74 -11.42
N VAL A 18 -6.32 -2.54 -11.93
CA VAL A 18 -5.14 -3.29 -11.49
C VAL A 18 -5.01 -3.08 -9.99
N SER A 19 -5.39 -4.10 -9.22
CA SER A 19 -5.27 -4.08 -7.77
C SER A 19 -3.79 -4.03 -7.42
N ILE A 20 -3.38 -2.98 -6.70
CA ILE A 20 -2.04 -2.88 -6.15
C ILE A 20 -1.79 -4.08 -5.20
N ASP A 21 -0.61 -4.67 -5.25
CA ASP A 21 -0.27 -5.70 -4.27
C ASP A 21 -0.36 -5.10 -2.84
N PRO A 22 -1.03 -5.79 -1.88
CA PRO A 22 -1.15 -5.30 -0.51
C PRO A 22 0.19 -4.87 0.10
N VAL A 23 1.24 -5.64 -0.18
CA VAL A 23 2.59 -5.37 0.33
C VAL A 23 3.11 -4.05 -0.21
N VAL A 24 3.01 -3.84 -1.52
CA VAL A 24 3.39 -2.60 -2.20
C VAL A 24 2.60 -1.42 -1.66
N PHE A 25 1.30 -1.60 -1.39
CA PHE A 25 0.49 -0.57 -0.76
C PHE A 25 1.03 -0.17 0.62
N PHE A 26 1.34 -1.13 1.49
CA PHE A 26 1.91 -0.84 2.81
C PHE A 26 3.27 -0.15 2.72
N GLU A 27 4.10 -0.56 1.76
CA GLU A 27 5.41 0.04 1.54
C GLU A 27 5.29 1.49 1.04
N LEU A 28 4.37 1.80 0.14
CA LEU A 28 4.09 3.18 -0.29
C LEU A 28 3.54 4.05 0.84
N MET A 29 2.66 3.51 1.70
CA MET A 29 2.19 4.22 2.88
C MET A 29 3.32 4.49 3.88
N LEU A 30 4.24 3.53 4.04
CA LEU A 30 5.43 3.69 4.88
C LEU A 30 6.35 4.79 4.34
N VAL A 31 6.58 4.81 3.02
CA VAL A 31 7.34 5.90 2.36
C VAL A 31 6.68 7.24 2.61
N GLY A 32 5.37 7.35 2.43
CA GLY A 32 4.62 8.58 2.71
C GLY A 32 4.77 9.04 4.16
N TYR A 33 4.69 8.11 5.11
CA TYR A 33 4.89 8.41 6.53
C TYR A 33 6.31 8.88 6.85
N LEU A 34 7.34 8.18 6.37
CA LEU A 34 8.74 8.50 6.64
C LEU A 34 9.18 9.82 6.01
N GLU A 35 8.65 10.14 4.84
CA GLU A 35 8.97 11.35 4.08
C GLU A 35 8.02 12.52 4.41
N ASN A 36 7.10 12.31 5.37
CA ASN A 36 6.11 13.28 5.82
C ASN A 36 5.22 13.82 4.67
N ILE A 37 4.82 12.92 3.76
CA ILE A 37 3.98 13.19 2.59
C ILE A 37 2.56 12.65 2.84
N ASN A 38 1.59 13.56 2.99
CA ASN A 38 0.20 13.22 3.31
C ASN A 38 -0.74 13.17 2.09
N SER A 39 -0.21 12.92 0.89
CA SER A 39 -0.99 12.90 -0.34
C SER A 39 -0.60 11.71 -1.21
N ASP A 40 -1.54 10.80 -1.44
CA ASP A 40 -1.40 9.63 -2.32
C ASP A 40 -0.73 9.98 -3.66
N ARG A 41 -1.19 11.06 -4.30
CA ARG A 41 -0.62 11.55 -5.55
C ARG A 41 0.84 11.96 -5.40
N ARG A 42 1.19 12.63 -4.30
CA ARG A 42 2.58 13.03 -4.02
C ARG A 42 3.45 11.84 -3.65
N ILE A 43 2.92 10.84 -2.95
CA ILE A 43 3.62 9.60 -2.62
C ILE A 43 4.00 8.87 -3.92
N ILE A 44 3.06 8.68 -4.84
CA ILE A 44 3.32 8.02 -6.13
C ILE A 44 4.35 8.81 -6.95
N ALA A 45 4.19 10.14 -7.05
CA ALA A 45 5.14 10.98 -7.77
C ALA A 45 6.54 10.96 -7.13
N PHE A 46 6.63 10.91 -5.81
CA PHE A 46 7.88 10.82 -5.07
C PHE A 46 8.57 9.48 -5.30
N ALA A 47 7.82 8.39 -5.20
CA ALA A 47 8.31 7.04 -5.46
C ALA A 47 8.79 6.89 -6.91
N SER A 48 8.05 7.42 -7.90
CA SER A 48 8.44 7.33 -9.32
C SER A 48 9.74 8.05 -9.67
N MET A 49 10.19 9.02 -8.86
CA MET A 49 11.42 9.77 -9.09
C MET A 49 12.64 9.16 -8.37
N ARG A 50 12.44 8.14 -7.52
CA ARG A 50 13.46 7.61 -6.62
C ARG A 50 13.69 6.13 -6.88
N LEU A 51 14.81 5.82 -7.53
CA LEU A 51 15.20 4.44 -7.83
C LEU A 51 15.33 3.58 -6.57
N ASP A 52 15.84 4.13 -5.49
CA ASP A 52 15.96 3.45 -4.21
C ASP A 52 14.59 3.07 -3.62
N ILE A 53 13.56 3.88 -3.87
CA ILE A 53 12.18 3.56 -3.47
C ILE A 53 11.56 2.54 -4.41
N LEU A 54 11.75 2.67 -5.73
CA LEU A 54 11.28 1.68 -6.70
C LEU A 54 11.81 0.27 -6.38
N LEU A 55 13.11 0.17 -6.09
CA LEU A 55 13.75 -1.08 -5.67
C LEU A 55 13.19 -1.61 -4.34
N PHE A 56 12.88 -0.72 -3.39
CA PHE A 56 12.28 -1.10 -2.11
C PHE A 56 10.88 -1.70 -2.28
N ILE A 57 10.06 -1.13 -3.16
CA ILE A 57 8.69 -1.59 -3.42
C ILE A 57 8.61 -2.68 -4.50
N GLY A 58 9.76 -3.12 -5.03
CA GLY A 58 9.84 -4.19 -6.03
C GLY A 58 9.41 -3.79 -7.45
N TYR A 59 9.48 -2.51 -7.80
CA TYR A 59 9.19 -1.97 -9.14
C TYR A 59 10.48 -1.69 -9.92
N ASP A 60 10.43 -1.96 -11.22
CA ASP A 60 11.48 -1.54 -12.16
C ASP A 60 11.33 -0.06 -12.57
N ILE A 61 12.42 0.55 -13.06
CA ILE A 61 12.43 1.96 -13.50
C ILE A 61 11.45 2.27 -14.63
N ASP A 62 11.17 1.26 -15.46
CA ASP A 62 10.29 1.37 -16.62
C ASP A 62 8.86 0.87 -16.32
N GLU A 63 8.60 0.42 -15.08
CA GLU A 63 7.30 -0.10 -14.68
C GLU A 63 6.38 1.03 -14.17
N PRO A 64 5.16 1.17 -14.71
CA PRO A 64 4.24 2.20 -14.25
C PRO A 64 3.69 1.87 -12.86
N LEU A 65 3.89 2.79 -11.91
CA LEU A 65 3.25 2.72 -10.60
C LEU A 65 1.72 2.78 -10.71
N PRO A 66 1.01 2.16 -9.76
CA PRO A 66 -0.45 2.17 -9.73
C PRO A 66 -1.00 3.60 -9.62
N TRP A 67 -2.20 3.79 -10.15
CA TRP A 67 -2.87 5.08 -10.09
C TRP A 67 -3.08 5.50 -8.63
N HIS A 68 -2.79 6.75 -8.31
CA HIS A 68 -2.93 7.28 -6.96
C HIS A 68 -4.35 7.09 -6.38
N SER A 69 -5.38 6.99 -7.22
CA SER A 69 -6.77 6.73 -6.83
C SER A 69 -6.99 5.33 -6.24
N THR A 70 -6.06 4.40 -6.46
CA THR A 70 -6.08 3.04 -5.89
C THR A 70 -5.60 3.03 -4.43
N LEU A 71 -4.88 4.06 -3.98
CA LEU A 71 -4.40 4.16 -2.59
C LEU A 71 -5.52 4.59 -1.62
N SER A 72 -6.43 5.47 -2.04
CA SER A 72 -7.44 6.05 -1.13
C SER A 72 -8.47 5.04 -0.57
N PRO A 73 -8.96 4.04 -1.33
CA PRO A 73 -9.82 2.99 -0.77
C PRO A 73 -9.11 2.11 0.26
N LEU A 74 -7.83 1.78 0.04
CA LEU A 74 -7.05 0.98 0.99
C LEU A 74 -6.61 1.80 2.22
N ALA A 75 -6.37 3.10 2.08
CA ALA A 75 -6.12 3.99 3.22
C ALA A 75 -7.32 4.07 4.16
N ASN A 76 -8.54 4.22 3.62
CA ASN A 76 -9.78 4.12 4.38
C ASN A 76 -9.95 2.75 5.06
N PHE A 77 -9.48 1.66 4.43
CA PHE A 77 -9.43 0.34 5.07
C PHE A 77 -8.46 0.30 6.25
N MET A 78 -7.27 0.90 6.16
CA MET A 78 -6.35 0.95 7.29
C MET A 78 -6.89 1.77 8.48
N GLU A 79 -7.67 2.81 8.20
CA GLU A 79 -8.37 3.60 9.22
C GLU A 79 -9.56 2.86 9.84
N ASN A 80 -10.00 1.77 9.21
CA ASN A 80 -11.08 0.95 9.73
C ASN A 80 -10.68 0.32 11.09
N PRO A 81 -11.50 0.46 12.15
CA PRO A 81 -11.24 -0.14 13.45
C PRO A 81 -10.99 -1.67 13.39
N TYR A 82 -11.56 -2.39 12.42
CA TYR A 82 -11.28 -3.81 12.22
C TYR A 82 -9.82 -4.09 11.85
N PHE A 83 -9.19 -3.24 11.02
CA PHE A 83 -7.78 -3.41 10.65
C PHE A 83 -6.84 -3.18 11.85
N LYS A 84 -7.14 -2.20 12.72
CA LYS A 84 -6.37 -1.95 13.96
C LYS A 84 -6.43 -3.13 14.94
N VAL A 85 -7.54 -3.86 14.99
CA VAL A 85 -7.70 -5.06 15.84
C VAL A 85 -6.94 -6.25 15.26
N VAL A 86 -7.00 -6.43 13.95
CA VAL A 86 -6.29 -7.50 13.24
C VAL A 86 -4.79 -7.26 13.27
N SER A 87 -4.31 -6.03 13.07
CA SER A 87 -2.88 -5.71 13.20
C SER A 87 -2.39 -5.93 14.62
N LYS A 88 -3.13 -5.51 15.65
CA LYS A 88 -2.80 -5.88 17.04
C LYS A 88 -2.69 -7.39 17.21
N SER A 89 -3.64 -8.16 16.70
CA SER A 89 -3.64 -9.62 16.82
C SER A 89 -2.53 -10.31 16.00
N ALA A 90 -2.09 -9.71 14.89
CA ALA A 90 -1.02 -10.25 14.04
C ALA A 90 0.39 -9.87 14.52
N PHE A 91 0.51 -8.73 15.22
CA PHE A 91 1.80 -8.23 15.75
C PHE A 91 2.02 -8.55 17.25
N TYR A 92 0.99 -8.91 18.02
CA TYR A 92 1.09 -9.36 19.44
C TYR A 92 1.03 -10.90 19.61
N VAL A 93 1.47 -11.68 18.63
CA VAL A 93 1.83 -13.10 18.85
C VAL A 93 3.35 -13.20 18.89
N HIS A 94 3.94 -12.61 19.92
CA HIS A 94 5.22 -12.96 20.51
C HIS A 94 5.16 -12.66 22.00
#